data_AF-A0A2K9J4H1-F1
#
_entry.id   AF-A0A2K9J4H1-F1
#
_cell.length_a   1.000
_cell.length_b   1.000
_cell.length_c   1.000
_cell.angle_alpha   90.00
_cell.angle_beta   90.00
_cell.angle_gamma   90.00
#
_symmetry.space_group_name_H-M   'P 1'
#
loop_
_entity.id
_entity.type
_entity.pdbx_description
1 polymer ?
#
loop_
_entity_poly.entity_id
_entity_poly.type
_entity_poly.pdbx_seq_one_letter_code
_entity_poly.pdbx_strand_id
1 'polypeptide(L)'
;MRRLKIIWIGGISGVVLGVFLKLTEQITSNRVYTLLLNVDYIPILKDLPLNEFGEFMLHMIVSVILVPVIYVALKQIGHEQNPFAYTLLSSLIGAVIYITTSFSERTPDLLDGTSFLLWVIGHVLFGWVTGFLIAKIVKD
;
A
#
# COMPACT_ATOMS: atom_id res chain seq x y z
N MET A 1 3.39 -2.86 -24.09
CA MET A 1 2.04 -2.47 -23.59
C MET A 1 1.66 -3.12 -22.26
N ARG A 2 1.76 -4.45 -22.09
CA ARG A 2 1.38 -5.14 -20.83
C ARG A 2 2.08 -4.61 -19.57
N ARG A 3 3.41 -4.47 -19.61
CA ARG A 3 4.20 -3.95 -18.48
C ARG A 3 3.75 -2.54 -18.05
N LEU A 4 3.50 -1.67 -19.03
CA LEU A 4 2.99 -0.33 -18.79
C LEU A 4 1.62 -0.35 -18.10
N LYS A 5 0.70 -1.22 -18.53
CA LYS A 5 -0.60 -1.41 -17.86
C LYS A 5 -0.45 -1.78 -16.39
N ILE A 6 0.44 -2.73 -16.07
CA ILE A 6 0.67 -3.18 -14.69
C ILE A 6 1.24 -2.06 -13.82
N ILE A 7 2.16 -1.25 -14.35
CA ILE A 7 2.71 -0.06 -13.67
C ILE A 7 1.59 0.94 -13.35
N TRP A 8 0.73 1.25 -14.34
CA TRP A 8 -0.42 2.15 -14.13
C TRP A 8 -1.41 1.61 -13.10
N ILE A 9 -1.62 0.28 -13.06
CA ILE A 9 -2.47 -0.34 -12.03
C ILE A 9 -1.89 -0.08 -10.64
N GLY A 10 -0.57 -0.22 -10.44
CA GLY A 10 0.07 0.16 -9.18
C GLY A 10 -0.15 1.62 -8.80
N GLY A 11 -0.08 2.53 -9.77
CA GLY A 11 -0.40 3.94 -9.58
C GLY A 11 -1.85 4.18 -9.14
N ILE A 12 -2.82 3.56 -9.82
CA ILE A 12 -4.24 3.71 -9.49
C ILE A 12 -4.53 3.13 -8.10
N SER A 13 -4.07 1.90 -7.83
CA SER A 13 -4.28 1.24 -6.53
C SER A 13 -3.65 2.01 -5.37
N GLY A 14 -2.44 2.55 -5.56
CA GLY A 14 -1.76 3.35 -4.55
C GLY A 14 -2.50 4.66 -4.24
N VAL A 15 -3.05 5.33 -5.26
CA VAL A 15 -3.90 6.52 -5.05
C VAL A 15 -5.18 6.16 -4.30
N VAL A 16 -5.85 5.06 -4.66
CA VAL A 16 -7.06 4.60 -3.96
C VAL A 16 -6.76 4.32 -2.49
N LEU A 17 -5.67 3.62 -2.19
CA LEU A 17 -5.23 3.35 -0.82
C LEU A 17 -4.94 4.64 -0.05
N GLY A 18 -4.16 5.56 -0.63
CA GLY A 18 -3.80 6.83 -0.02
C GLY A 18 -5.02 7.69 0.30
N VAL A 19 -5.95 7.83 -0.64
CA VAL A 19 -7.20 8.57 -0.43
C VAL A 19 -8.04 7.91 0.66
N PHE A 20 -8.18 6.59 0.63
CA PHE A 20 -8.92 5.85 1.65
C PHE A 20 -8.34 6.11 3.05
N LEU A 21 -7.05 5.88 3.25
CA LEU A 21 -6.43 6.06 4.57
C LEU A 21 -6.44 7.52 5.02
N LYS A 22 -6.28 8.48 4.10
CA LYS A 22 -6.38 9.91 4.42
C LYS A 22 -7.76 10.26 4.97
N LEU A 23 -8.82 9.81 4.31
CA LEU A 23 -10.20 10.03 4.78
C LEU A 23 -10.45 9.33 6.13
N THR A 24 -9.98 8.09 6.27
CA THR A 24 -10.09 7.34 7.52
C THR A 24 -9.39 8.03 8.68
N GLU A 25 -8.18 8.55 8.48
CA GLU A 25 -7.45 9.32 9.48
C GLU A 25 -8.20 10.61 9.85
N GLN A 26 -8.71 11.35 8.85
CA GLN A 26 -9.49 12.58 9.10
C GLN A 26 -10.77 12.33 9.91
N ILE A 27 -11.45 11.20 9.69
CA ILE A 27 -12.70 10.86 10.38
C ILE A 27 -12.44 10.31 11.78
N THR A 28 -11.42 9.47 11.94
CA THR A 28 -11.20 8.71 13.17
C THR A 28 -10.09 9.27 14.07
N SER A 29 -9.29 10.22 13.57
CA SER A 29 -8.06 10.73 14.19
C SER A 29 -6.96 9.68 14.43
N ASN A 30 -7.12 8.45 13.93
CA ASN A 30 -6.08 7.43 13.96
C ASN A 30 -5.06 7.70 12.84
N ARG A 31 -3.78 7.76 13.20
CA ARG A 31 -2.68 8.23 12.34
C ARG A 31 -2.24 7.24 11.22
N VAL A 32 -3.20 6.54 10.60
CA VAL A 32 -2.94 5.47 9.60
C VAL A 32 -2.48 6.00 8.24
N TYR A 33 -2.87 7.21 7.84
CA TYR A 33 -2.32 7.85 6.64
C TYR A 33 -0.93 8.42 6.93
N THR A 34 -0.73 8.99 8.11
CA THR A 34 0.61 9.40 8.57
C THR A 34 1.57 8.20 8.59
N LEU A 35 1.11 7.01 9.01
CA LEU A 35 1.87 5.76 8.90
C LEU A 35 2.17 5.37 7.44
N LEU A 36 1.20 5.52 6.53
CA LEU A 36 1.40 5.24 5.10
C LEU A 36 2.54 6.06 4.49
N LEU A 37 2.64 7.32 4.93
CA LEU A 37 3.62 8.30 4.48
C LEU A 37 4.95 8.22 5.22
N ASN A 38 4.99 7.52 6.35
CA ASN A 38 6.14 7.57 7.25
C ASN A 38 7.40 6.98 6.61
N VAL A 39 8.48 7.75 6.62
CA VAL A 39 9.81 7.35 6.14
C VAL A 39 10.87 7.47 7.23
N ASP A 40 10.48 7.72 8.49
CA ASP A 40 11.41 8.02 9.58
C ASP A 40 12.34 6.84 9.90
N TYR A 41 11.92 5.61 9.59
CA TYR A 41 12.74 4.41 9.76
C TYR A 41 13.84 4.25 8.68
N ILE A 42 13.88 5.13 7.67
CA ILE A 42 14.87 5.13 6.59
C ILE A 42 15.89 6.26 6.88
N PRO A 43 17.13 5.95 7.29
CA PRO A 43 18.09 6.96 7.76
C PRO A 43 18.35 8.11 6.77
N ILE A 44 18.38 7.82 5.47
CA ILE A 44 18.67 8.82 4.43
C ILE A 44 17.45 9.76 4.20
N LEU A 45 16.23 9.27 4.46
CA LEU A 45 15.00 10.01 4.15
C LEU A 45 14.44 10.75 5.37
N LYS A 46 14.73 10.28 6.59
CA LYS A 46 14.24 10.87 7.85
C LYS A 46 14.55 12.36 8.00
N ASP A 47 15.73 12.78 7.54
CA ASP A 47 16.20 14.16 7.69
C ASP A 47 15.87 15.06 6.48
N LEU A 48 15.23 14.50 5.44
CA LEU A 48 14.78 15.30 4.29
C LEU A 48 13.50 16.06 4.66
N PRO A 49 13.43 17.38 4.39
CA PRO A 49 12.25 18.19 4.69
C PRO A 49 11.14 17.96 3.65
N LEU A 50 10.61 16.74 3.61
CA LEU A 50 9.52 16.36 2.71
C LEU A 50 8.21 16.94 3.23
N ASN A 51 7.45 17.56 2.32
CA ASN A 51 6.05 17.85 2.58
C ASN A 51 5.20 16.59 2.33
N GLU A 52 3.91 16.65 2.68
CA GLU A 52 2.96 15.54 2.49
C GLU A 52 3.00 14.99 1.05
N PHE A 53 3.05 15.88 0.05
CA PHE A 53 3.11 15.46 -1.35
C PHE A 53 4.39 14.67 -1.66
N GLY A 54 5.54 15.10 -1.13
CA GLY A 54 6.81 14.40 -1.28
C GLY A 54 6.78 12.99 -0.66
N GLU A 55 6.31 12.87 0.59
CA GLU A 55 6.15 11.56 1.25
C GLU A 55 5.17 10.66 0.48
N PHE A 56 4.06 11.22 -0.02
CA PHE A 56 3.10 10.47 -0.83
C PHE A 56 3.69 10.00 -2.16
N MET A 57 4.52 10.81 -2.83
CA MET A 57 5.21 10.39 -4.05
C MET A 57 6.19 9.24 -3.81
N LEU A 58 6.89 9.23 -2.66
CA LEU A 58 7.71 8.08 -2.28
C LEU A 58 6.88 6.81 -2.11
N HIS A 59 5.72 6.91 -1.46
CA HIS A 59 4.79 5.79 -1.35
C HIS A 59 4.29 5.31 -2.72
N MET A 60 4.00 6.24 -3.64
CA MET A 60 3.59 5.90 -5.00
C MET A 60 4.67 5.12 -5.75
N ILE A 61 5.95 5.45 -5.55
CA ILE A 61 7.08 4.70 -6.12
C ILE A 61 7.07 3.24 -5.63
N VAL A 62 6.83 3.02 -4.33
CA VAL A 62 6.71 1.66 -3.77
C VAL A 62 5.56 0.91 -4.45
N SER A 63 4.39 1.53 -4.59
CA SER A 63 3.22 0.89 -5.22
C SER A 63 3.46 0.49 -6.68
N VAL A 64 4.06 1.38 -7.50
CA VAL A 64 4.31 1.10 -8.93
C VAL A 64 5.38 0.02 -9.15
N ILE A 65 6.28 -0.19 -8.19
CA ILE A 65 7.28 -1.25 -8.22
C ILE A 65 6.69 -2.56 -7.67
N LEU A 66 5.95 -2.49 -6.57
CA LEU A 66 5.44 -3.65 -5.85
C LEU A 66 4.42 -4.45 -6.68
N VAL A 67 3.52 -3.78 -7.40
CA VAL A 67 2.50 -4.47 -8.21
C VAL A 67 3.10 -5.37 -9.30
N PRO A 68 4.06 -4.92 -10.13
CA PRO A 68 4.80 -5.79 -11.04
C PRO A 68 5.48 -6.99 -10.35
N VAL A 69 6.07 -6.79 -9.17
CA VAL A 69 6.73 -7.86 -8.40
C VAL A 69 5.72 -8.91 -7.95
N ILE A 70 4.60 -8.50 -7.35
CA ILE A 70 3.52 -9.41 -6.94
C ILE A 70 2.94 -10.13 -8.15
N TYR A 71 2.71 -9.41 -9.26
CA TYR A 71 2.20 -10.01 -10.50
C TYR A 71 3.12 -11.13 -11.01
N VAL A 72 4.43 -10.90 -11.08
CA VAL A 72 5.40 -11.92 -11.52
C VAL A 72 5.43 -13.11 -10.55
N ALA A 73 5.40 -12.86 -9.25
CA ALA A 73 5.36 -13.93 -8.24
C ALA A 73 4.11 -14.80 -8.37
N LEU A 74 2.93 -14.18 -8.51
CA LEU A 74 1.67 -14.91 -8.70
C LEU A 74 1.60 -15.65 -10.03
N LYS A 75 2.25 -15.12 -11.08
CA LYS A 75 2.34 -15.80 -12.38
C LYS A 75 3.12 -17.12 -12.29
N GLN A 76 4.15 -17.19 -11.46
CA GLN A 76 4.94 -18.43 -11.28
C GLN A 76 4.10 -19.58 -10.71
N ILE A 77 2.98 -19.27 -10.04
CA ILE A 77 2.07 -20.25 -9.44
C ILE A 77 0.68 -20.25 -10.10
N GLY A 78 0.50 -19.58 -11.25
CA GLY A 78 -0.75 -19.57 -12.03
C GLY A 78 -1.91 -18.81 -11.39
N HIS A 79 -1.63 -17.85 -10.51
CA HIS A 79 -2.64 -17.05 -9.79
C HIS A 79 -2.63 -15.57 -10.16
N GLU A 80 -1.95 -15.17 -11.24
CA GLU A 80 -1.80 -13.77 -11.64
C GLU A 80 -3.11 -13.09 -12.02
N GLN A 81 -4.15 -13.86 -12.36
CA GLN A 81 -5.50 -13.36 -12.67
C GLN A 81 -6.47 -13.47 -11.49
N ASN A 82 -6.05 -13.96 -10.32
CA ASN A 82 -6.92 -14.19 -9.16
C ASN A 82 -6.90 -12.97 -8.20
N PRO A 83 -7.98 -12.16 -8.11
CA PRO A 83 -7.99 -10.98 -7.25
C PRO A 83 -7.79 -11.29 -5.77
N PHE A 84 -8.30 -12.44 -5.30
CA PHE A 84 -8.13 -12.85 -3.90
C PHE A 84 -6.67 -13.08 -3.53
N ALA A 85 -5.83 -13.53 -4.48
CA ALA A 85 -4.40 -13.72 -4.21
C ALA A 85 -3.70 -12.38 -3.94
N TYR A 86 -4.04 -11.33 -4.68
CA TYR A 86 -3.53 -9.96 -4.43
C TYR A 86 -4.05 -9.41 -3.10
N THR A 87 -5.34 -9.58 -2.81
CA THR A 87 -5.93 -9.17 -1.53
C THR A 87 -5.25 -9.85 -0.35
N LEU A 88 -5.05 -11.16 -0.41
CA LEU A 88 -4.38 -11.91 0.67
C LEU A 88 -2.93 -11.43 0.85
N LEU A 89 -2.14 -11.39 -0.23
CA LEU A 89 -0.74 -10.97 -0.15
C LEU A 89 -0.57 -9.54 0.35
N SER A 90 -1.34 -8.60 -0.19
CA SER A 90 -1.29 -7.19 0.26
C SER A 90 -1.70 -7.04 1.72
N SER A 91 -2.70 -7.79 2.18
CA SER A 91 -3.13 -7.77 3.58
C SER A 91 -2.04 -8.32 4.51
N LEU A 92 -1.39 -9.42 4.14
CA LEU A 92 -0.27 -9.99 4.90
C LEU A 92 0.93 -9.05 4.93
N ILE A 93 1.31 -8.49 3.78
CA ILE A 93 2.39 -7.50 3.69
C ILE A 93 2.05 -6.27 4.54
N GLY A 94 0.84 -5.74 4.43
CA GLY A 94 0.37 -4.62 5.23
C GLY A 94 0.43 -4.91 6.74
N ALA A 95 -0.05 -6.08 7.16
CA ALA A 95 -0.01 -6.49 8.57
C ALA A 95 1.43 -6.56 9.11
N VAL A 96 2.38 -7.10 8.32
CA VAL A 96 3.80 -7.14 8.68
C VAL A 96 4.39 -5.73 8.75
N ILE A 97 4.08 -4.87 7.76
CA ILE A 97 4.59 -3.50 7.70
C ILE A 97 4.06 -2.65 8.86
N TYR A 98 2.89 -2.94 9.42
CA TYR A 98 2.35 -2.19 10.57
C TYR A 98 3.35 -2.12 11.75
N ILE A 99 4.23 -3.11 11.90
CA ILE A 99 5.30 -3.12 12.91
C ILE A 99 6.20 -1.88 12.81
N THR A 100 6.33 -1.25 11.63
CA THR A 100 7.15 -0.04 11.46
C THR A 100 6.64 1.15 12.26
N THR A 101 5.40 1.11 12.75
CA THR A 101 4.88 2.12 13.67
C THR A 101 5.70 2.23 14.97
N SER A 102 6.43 1.17 15.34
CA SER A 102 7.34 1.19 16.50
C SER A 102 8.63 2.00 16.27
N PHE A 103 8.91 2.43 15.04
CA PHE A 103 10.11 3.18 14.69
C PHE A 103 9.86 4.69 14.52
N SER A 104 8.64 5.17 14.79
CA SER A 104 8.31 6.58 14.69
C SER A 104 7.33 7.01 15.79
N GLU A 105 7.51 8.22 16.31
CA GLU A 105 6.56 8.86 17.22
C GLU A 105 5.38 9.55 16.48
N ARG A 106 5.47 9.67 15.14
CA ARG A 106 4.42 10.27 14.30
C ARG A 106 3.26 9.31 14.04
N THR A 107 3.49 8.01 14.18
CA THR A 107 2.56 6.95 13.77
C THR A 107 1.72 6.45 14.96
N PRO A 108 0.69 5.61 14.74
CA PRO A 108 -0.10 5.04 15.82
C PRO A 108 0.71 4.20 16.80
N ASP A 109 0.12 3.86 17.95
CA ASP A 109 0.72 2.88 18.85
C ASP A 109 0.75 1.48 18.20
N LEU A 110 1.82 0.71 18.46
CA LEU A 110 2.00 -0.63 17.93
C LEU A 110 0.86 -1.59 18.31
N LEU A 111 0.26 -1.39 19.49
CA LEU A 111 -0.81 -2.23 20.02
C LEU A 111 -2.20 -1.60 19.84
N ASP A 112 -2.31 -0.49 19.11
CA ASP A 112 -3.60 0.09 18.76
C ASP A 112 -4.33 -0.79 17.73
N GLY A 113 -5.26 -1.61 18.25
CA GLY A 113 -6.07 -2.52 17.44
C GLY A 113 -6.96 -1.80 16.43
N THR A 114 -7.42 -0.58 16.71
CA THR A 114 -8.25 0.18 15.76
C THR A 114 -7.41 0.61 14.57
N SER A 115 -6.24 1.21 14.83
CA SER A 115 -5.31 1.61 13.78
C SER A 115 -4.83 0.42 12.95
N PHE A 116 -4.52 -0.71 13.58
CA PHE A 116 -4.15 -1.95 12.88
C PHE A 116 -5.27 -2.44 11.94
N LEU A 117 -6.52 -2.49 12.42
CA LEU A 117 -7.65 -2.94 11.61
C LEU A 117 -7.89 -2.01 10.41
N LEU A 118 -7.91 -0.70 10.63
CA LEU A 118 -8.10 0.30 9.57
C LEU A 118 -6.98 0.21 8.51
N TRP A 119 -5.74 0.02 8.96
CA TRP A 119 -4.57 -0.20 8.11
C TRP A 119 -4.72 -1.44 7.22
N VAL A 120 -5.07 -2.59 7.83
CA VAL A 120 -5.28 -3.84 7.10
C VAL A 120 -6.46 -3.73 6.13
N ILE A 121 -7.56 -3.07 6.50
CA ILE A 121 -8.70 -2.83 5.59
C ILE A 121 -8.24 -2.02 4.36
N GLY A 122 -7.40 -1.00 4.55
CA GLY A 122 -6.80 -0.27 3.43
C GLY A 122 -6.03 -1.21 2.49
N HIS A 123 -5.24 -2.13 3.04
CA HIS A 123 -4.47 -3.07 2.23
C HIS A 123 -5.34 -4.13 1.54
N VAL A 124 -6.42 -4.58 2.17
CA VAL A 124 -7.46 -5.40 1.52
C VAL A 124 -8.00 -4.67 0.29
N LEU A 125 -8.35 -3.39 0.42
CA LEU A 125 -8.84 -2.55 -0.67
C LEU A 125 -7.80 -2.41 -1.78
N PHE A 126 -6.54 -2.12 -1.44
CA PHE A 126 -5.43 -2.04 -2.39
C PHE A 126 -5.28 -3.32 -3.21
N GLY A 127 -5.24 -4.48 -2.54
CA GLY A 127 -5.09 -5.77 -3.19
C GLY A 127 -6.28 -6.13 -4.08
N TRP A 128 -7.50 -5.85 -3.60
CA TRP A 128 -8.72 -6.08 -4.38
C TRP A 128 -8.73 -5.26 -5.66
N VAL A 129 -8.47 -3.94 -5.57
CA VAL A 129 -8.42 -3.04 -6.73
C VAL A 129 -7.33 -3.49 -7.71
N THR A 130 -6.14 -3.82 -7.20
CA THR A 130 -5.02 -4.30 -8.02
C THR A 130 -5.39 -5.57 -8.79
N GLY A 131 -5.84 -6.60 -8.07
CA GLY A 131 -6.17 -7.88 -8.66
C GLY A 131 -7.35 -7.79 -9.65
N PHE A 132 -8.38 -7.01 -9.31
CA PHE A 132 -9.51 -6.75 -10.20
C PHE A 132 -9.08 -6.07 -11.51
N LEU A 133 -8.25 -5.02 -11.43
CA LEU A 133 -7.77 -4.33 -12.61
C LEU A 133 -6.86 -5.21 -13.47
N ILE A 134 -6.02 -6.04 -12.86
CA ILE A 134 -5.20 -7.02 -13.59
C ILE A 134 -6.09 -8.00 -14.35
N ALA A 135 -7.04 -8.65 -13.67
CA ALA A 135 -7.98 -9.60 -14.27
C ALA A 135 -8.78 -9.00 -15.44
N LYS A 136 -9.09 -7.70 -15.38
CA LYS A 136 -9.90 -7.02 -16.38
C LYS A 136 -9.10 -6.46 -17.56
N ILE A 137 -7.91 -5.91 -17.31
CA ILE A 137 -7.15 -5.07 -18.27
C ILE A 137 -5.93 -5.80 -18.85
N VAL A 138 -5.38 -6.74 -18.08
CA VAL A 138 -4.18 -7.51 -18.40
C VAL A 138 -4.58 -8.95 -18.75
N LYS A 139 -5.34 -9.07 -19.84
CA LYS A 139 -5.62 -10.36 -20.46
C LYS A 139 -4.37 -10.87 -21.18
N ASP A 140 -4.17 -12.18 -21.14
CA ASP A 140 -3.21 -12.89 -21.99
C ASP A 140 -3.65 -12.85 -23.46
#